data_AF-A0A920EDX1-F1
#
_entry.id   AF-A0A920EDX1-F1
#
_cell.length_a   1.000
_cell.length_b   1.000
_cell.length_c   1.000
_cell.angle_alpha   90.00
_cell.angle_beta   90.00
_cell.angle_gamma   90.00
#
_symmetry.space_group_name_H-M   'P 1'
#
loop_
_entity.id
_entity.type
_entity.pdbx_description
1 polymer ?
#
loop_
_entity_poly.entity_id
_entity_poly.type
_entity_poly.pdbx_seq_one_letter_code
_entity_poly.pdbx_strand_id
1 'polypeptide(L)'
;MLDGEARIGFGLTEPLHGSDATWMETTAERDGDEWVITGEKYWNTGLHHATHDYIFARTSGEPGQGNGITCFIVPTDSPAFK
;
A
#
# COMPACT_ATOMS: atom_id res chain seq x y z
N MET A 1 -9.10 12.58 10.01
CA MET A 1 -7.91 12.21 10.81
C MET A 1 -7.89 12.96 12.12
N LEU A 2 -7.79 14.30 12.13
CA LEU A 2 -7.92 15.08 13.38
C LEU A 2 -9.37 15.22 13.87
N ASP A 3 -10.31 15.18 12.95
CA ASP A 3 -11.78 15.19 13.14
C ASP A 3 -12.40 13.79 13.29
N GLY A 4 -11.61 12.72 13.12
CA GLY A 4 -12.08 11.33 13.18
C GLY A 4 -12.77 10.81 11.91
N GLU A 5 -12.90 11.60 10.84
CA GLU A 5 -13.57 11.16 9.60
C GLU A 5 -12.68 10.23 8.78
N ALA A 6 -11.41 10.61 8.57
CA ALA A 6 -10.43 9.70 7.97
C ALA A 6 -9.85 8.73 9.02
N ARG A 7 -10.05 7.43 8.78
CA ARG A 7 -9.48 6.30 9.51
C ARG A 7 -8.56 5.52 8.57
N ILE A 8 -7.36 5.19 9.06
CA ILE A 8 -6.25 4.75 8.21
C ILE A 8 -5.81 3.34 8.59
N GLY A 9 -5.81 2.44 7.61
CA GLY A 9 -5.10 1.16 7.65
C GLY A 9 -3.61 1.34 7.33
N PHE A 10 -2.81 0.31 7.60
CA PHE A 10 -1.38 0.31 7.30
C PHE A 10 -0.97 -0.96 6.56
N GLY A 11 -1.00 -0.91 5.23
CA GLY A 11 -0.62 -2.00 4.32
C GLY A 11 0.84 -1.98 3.92
N LEU A 12 1.72 -2.42 4.82
CA LEU A 12 3.15 -2.65 4.53
C LEU A 12 3.44 -4.11 4.25
N THR A 13 3.10 -4.97 5.22
CA THR A 13 3.37 -6.41 5.21
C THR A 13 2.67 -7.12 4.07
N GLU A 14 3.33 -8.11 3.49
CA GLU A 14 2.83 -8.96 2.42
C GLU A 14 2.90 -10.44 2.84
N PRO A 15 2.19 -11.35 2.14
CA PRO A 15 2.18 -12.77 2.50
C PRO A 15 3.58 -13.40 2.63
N LEU A 16 4.53 -12.97 1.79
CA LEU A 16 5.90 -13.49 1.76
C LEU A 16 6.93 -12.56 2.42
N HIS A 17 6.55 -11.31 2.74
CA HIS A 17 7.48 -10.26 3.17
C HIS A 17 6.92 -9.47 4.36
N GLY A 18 7.40 -9.80 5.57
CA GLY A 18 7.06 -9.09 6.81
C GLY A 18 8.26 -8.38 7.42
N SER A 19 9.16 -9.14 8.06
CA SER A 19 10.35 -8.59 8.73
C SER A 19 11.26 -7.80 7.78
N ASP A 20 11.38 -8.28 6.53
CA ASP A 20 12.07 -7.56 5.47
C ASP A 20 11.07 -7.12 4.40
N ALA A 21 10.46 -5.96 4.62
CA ALA A 21 9.51 -5.36 3.69
C ALA A 21 10.19 -4.81 2.42
N THR A 22 11.52 -4.71 2.36
CA THR A 22 12.19 -4.18 1.16
C THR A 22 12.09 -5.13 -0.03
N TRP A 23 11.77 -6.39 0.21
CA TRP A 23 11.50 -7.41 -0.80
C TRP A 23 10.06 -7.43 -1.31
N MET A 24 9.22 -6.47 -0.90
CA MET A 24 7.81 -6.41 -1.32
C MET A 24 7.62 -6.57 -2.85
N GLU A 25 6.60 -7.36 -3.21
CA GLU A 25 6.17 -7.65 -4.57
C GLU A 25 5.14 -6.62 -5.06
N THR A 26 4.46 -5.89 -4.17
CA THR A 26 3.51 -4.85 -4.60
C THR A 26 4.24 -3.78 -5.40
N THR A 27 3.80 -3.54 -6.63
CA THR A 27 4.33 -2.50 -7.52
C THR A 27 3.33 -1.38 -7.73
N ALA A 28 3.83 -0.21 -8.11
CA ALA A 28 3.01 0.89 -8.58
C ALA A 28 3.66 1.55 -9.81
N GLU A 29 2.91 1.61 -10.91
CA GLU A 29 3.36 2.17 -12.18
C GLU A 29 2.54 3.41 -12.53
N ARG A 30 3.17 4.42 -13.15
CA ARG A 30 2.44 5.60 -13.65
C ARG A 30 1.71 5.25 -14.94
N ASP A 31 0.42 5.56 -15.00
CA ASP A 31 -0.38 5.55 -16.21
C ASP A 31 -0.99 6.95 -16.40
N GLY A 32 -0.36 7.77 -17.25
CA GLY A 32 -0.73 9.18 -17.41
C GLY A 32 -0.54 9.99 -16.11
N ASP A 33 -1.64 10.51 -15.58
CA ASP A 33 -1.71 11.23 -14.31
C ASP A 33 -2.09 10.34 -13.12
N GLU A 34 -2.36 9.06 -13.35
CA GLU A 34 -2.75 8.08 -12.34
C GLU A 34 -1.61 7.11 -11.97
N TRP A 35 -1.83 6.35 -10.90
CA TRP A 35 -0.96 5.25 -10.47
C TRP A 35 -1.75 3.96 -10.43
N VAL A 36 -1.22 2.93 -11.10
CA VAL A 36 -1.77 1.57 -11.07
C VAL A 36 -0.98 0.76 -10.07
N ILE A 37 -1.61 0.39 -8.95
CA ILE A 37 -1.01 -0.39 -7.88
C ILE A 37 -1.44 -1.85 -8.02
N THR A 38 -0.49 -2.78 -8.04
CA THR A 38 -0.74 -4.22 -8.16
C THR A 38 -0.01 -4.97 -7.06
N GLY A 39 -0.73 -5.73 -6.24
CA GLY A 39 -0.15 -6.55 -5.18
C GLY A 39 -1.16 -6.96 -4.13
N GLU A 40 -0.67 -7.57 -3.06
CA GLU A 40 -1.47 -8.01 -1.92
C GLU A 40 -0.80 -7.56 -0.61
N LYS A 41 -1.61 -7.01 0.30
CA LYS A 41 -1.17 -6.64 1.64
C LYS A 41 -1.83 -7.55 2.68
N TYR A 42 -1.12 -7.76 3.77
CA TYR A 42 -1.50 -8.71 4.80
C TYR A 42 -1.37 -8.07 6.19
N TRP A 43 -2.29 -8.44 7.09
CA TRP A 43 -2.34 -7.95 8.48
C TRP A 43 -2.58 -6.43 8.65
N ASN A 44 -3.32 -5.83 7.72
CA ASN A 44 -3.67 -4.40 7.77
C ASN A 44 -4.65 -4.13 8.92
N THR A 45 -4.11 -3.72 10.07
CA THR A 45 -4.89 -3.57 11.31
C THR A 45 -5.99 -2.53 11.13
N GLY A 46 -7.21 -2.90 11.53
CA GLY A 46 -8.36 -1.98 11.51
C GLY A 46 -8.96 -1.71 10.13
N LEU A 47 -8.50 -2.40 9.08
CA LEU A 47 -8.94 -2.15 7.69
C LEU A 47 -10.47 -2.23 7.51
N HIS A 48 -11.14 -3.13 8.23
CA HIS A 48 -12.60 -3.29 8.24
C HIS A 48 -13.39 -2.05 8.75
N HIS A 49 -12.70 -1.07 9.34
CA HIS A 49 -13.27 0.21 9.76
C HIS A 49 -12.55 1.42 9.12
N ALA A 50 -11.57 1.17 8.26
CA ALA A 50 -10.77 2.22 7.65
C ALA A 50 -11.46 2.82 6.43
N THR A 51 -11.26 4.12 6.23
CA THR A 51 -11.68 4.86 5.03
C THR A 51 -10.61 4.85 3.95
N HIS A 52 -9.35 4.72 4.37
CA HIS A 52 -8.20 4.69 3.48
C HIS A 52 -7.19 3.69 4.05
N ASP A 53 -6.34 3.17 3.17
CA ASP A 53 -5.20 2.36 3.53
C ASP A 53 -3.91 3.01 3.03
N TYR A 54 -2.86 2.96 3.85
CA TYR A 54 -1.53 3.33 3.40
C TYR A 54 -0.90 2.12 2.73
N ILE A 55 -0.80 2.16 1.40
CA ILE A 55 -0.23 1.07 0.61
C ILE A 55 1.20 1.44 0.22
N PHE A 56 2.14 0.63 0.67
CA PHE A 56 3.54 0.74 0.26
C PHE A 56 3.78 -0.12 -0.98
N ALA A 57 4.30 0.49 -2.04
CA ALA A 57 4.56 -0.18 -3.30
C ALA A 57 5.90 0.25 -3.90
N ARG A 58 6.56 -0.66 -4.60
CA ARG A 58 7.78 -0.38 -5.34
C ARG A 58 7.46 0.37 -6.62
N THR A 59 8.03 1.57 -6.77
CA THR A 59 7.89 2.43 -7.96
C THR A 59 9.19 2.55 -8.75
N SER A 60 10.32 2.13 -8.16
CA SER A 60 11.64 2.08 -8.80
C SER A 60 12.62 1.19 -8.02
N GLY A 61 13.77 0.90 -8.63
CA GLY A 61 14.79 0.04 -8.03
C GLY A 61 14.41 -1.44 -8.03
N GLU A 62 15.21 -2.24 -7.34
CA GLU A 62 15.11 -3.70 -7.34
C GLU A 62 14.66 -4.26 -5.98
N PRO A 63 14.08 -5.48 -5.92
CA PRO A 63 13.77 -6.16 -4.67
C PRO A 63 14.96 -6.16 -3.68
N GLY A 64 14.68 -5.89 -2.41
CA GLY A 64 15.70 -5.79 -1.35
C GLY A 64 16.33 -4.40 -1.21
N GLN A 65 16.07 -3.46 -2.13
CA GLN A 65 16.53 -2.08 -1.97
C GLN A 65 15.57 -1.29 -1.07
N GLY A 66 16.12 -0.58 -0.07
CA GLY A 66 15.32 0.28 0.80
C GLY A 66 14.79 1.56 0.15
N ASN A 67 15.43 2.01 -0.95
CA ASN A 67 14.95 3.12 -1.76
C ASN A 67 14.01 2.62 -2.87
N GLY A 68 13.20 3.54 -3.43
CA GLY A 68 12.29 3.22 -4.53
C GLY A 68 10.93 2.65 -4.11
N ILE A 69 10.63 2.67 -2.80
CA ILE A 69 9.32 2.36 -2.25
C ILE A 69 8.57 3.68 -2.00
N THR A 70 7.33 3.75 -2.47
CA THR A 70 6.44 4.90 -2.32
C THR A 70 5.23 4.50 -1.48
N CYS A 71 4.78 5.40 -0.59
CA CYS A 71 3.54 5.22 0.15
C CYS A 71 2.40 5.96 -0.57
N PHE A 72 1.31 5.25 -0.80
CA PHE A 72 0.08 5.75 -1.42
C PHE A 72 -1.05 5.76 -0.40
N ILE A 73 -1.91 6.77 -0.47
CA ILE A 73 -3.15 6.83 0.30
C ILE A 73 -4.26 6.34 -0.62
N VAL A 74 -4.77 5.13 -0.36
CA VAL A 74 -5.75 4.47 -1.24
C VAL A 74 -7.10 4.44 -0.53
N PRO A 75 -8.18 5.03 -1.08
CA PRO A 75 -9.53 4.88 -0.54
C PRO A 75 -9.96 3.42 -0.53
N THR A 76 -10.50 2.92 0.58
CA THR A 76 -10.91 1.51 0.71
C THR A 76 -12.14 1.15 -0.11
N ASP A 77 -12.86 2.15 -0.62
CA ASP A 77 -14.00 2.01 -1.54
C ASP A 77 -13.60 2.12 -3.03
N SER A 78 -12.30 2.22 -3.33
CA SER A 78 -11.80 2.19 -4.71
C SER A 78 -12.24 0.89 -5.40
N PRO A 79 -12.73 0.91 -6.66
CA PRO A 79 -13.34 -0.26 -7.30
C PRO A 79 -12.46 -1.52 -7.38
N ALA A 80 -11.13 -1.36 -7.37
CA ALA A 80 -10.16 -2.45 -7.44
C ALA A 80 -9.68 -2.93 -6.05
N PHE A 81 -10.00 -2.21 -4.96
CA PHE A 81 -9.62 -2.56 -3.59
C PHE A 81 -10.54 -3.67 -3.06
N LYS A 82 -9.97 -4.74 -2.49
CA LYS A 82 -10.70 -5.95 -2.08
C LYS A 82 -10.22 -6.45 -0.73
#